data_AF-A0A960KE62-F1
#
_entry.id   AF-A0A960KE62-F1
#
_cell.length_a   1.000
_cell.length_b   1.000
_cell.length_c   1.000
_cell.angle_alpha   90.00
_cell.angle_beta   90.00
_cell.angle_gamma   90.00
#
_symmetry.space_group_name_H-M   'P 1'
#
loop_
_entity.id
_entity.type
_entity.pdbx_description
1 polymer ?
#
loop_
_entity_poly.entity_id
_entity_poly.type
_entity_poly.pdbx_seq_one_letter_code
_entity_poly.pdbx_strand_id
1 'polypeptide(L)' 'LDAGRMRSVLETYRGRYAALKDAVTETEPTFRDDLLGAISPIELLTTPVNVLADRWRSTDAEVGS' A
#
# COMPACT_ATOMS: atom_id res chain seq x y z
N LEU A 1 2.01 -11.95 -6.03
CA LEU A 1 0.79 -12.32 -5.26
C LEU A 1 -0.30 -11.39 -5.76
N ASP A 2 -1.50 -11.88 -6.05
CA ASP A 2 -2.58 -11.00 -6.50
C ASP A 2 -2.96 -10.00 -5.41
N ALA A 3 -3.32 -8.77 -5.80
CA ALA A 3 -3.65 -7.68 -4.89
C ALA A 3 -4.72 -8.08 -3.86
N GLY A 4 -5.77 -8.79 -4.28
CA GLY A 4 -6.82 -9.26 -3.39
C GLY A 4 -6.33 -10.24 -2.31
N ARG A 5 -5.40 -11.14 -2.64
CA ARG A 5 -4.81 -12.06 -1.66
C ARG A 5 -3.89 -11.32 -0.69
N MET A 6 -3.11 -10.36 -1.20
CA MET A 6 -2.24 -9.53 -0.37
C MET A 6 -3.04 -8.68 0.63
N ARG A 7 -4.16 -8.10 0.17
CA ARG A 7 -5.08 -7.35 1.02
C ARG A 7 -5.56 -8.18 2.21
N SER A 8 -6.06 -9.40 1.98
CA SER A 8 -6.51 -10.27 3.08
C SER A 8 -5.38 -10.64 4.06
N VAL A 9 -4.15 -10.82 3.56
CA VAL A 9 -2.98 -11.04 4.42
C VAL A 9 -2.73 -9.83 5.30
N LEU A 10 -2.76 -8.62 4.74
CA LEU A 10 -2.54 -7.36 5.48
C LEU A 10 -3.67 -7.03 6.45
N GLU A 11 -4.92 -7.37 6.11
CA GLU A 11 -6.08 -7.23 7.00
C GLU A 11 -5.93 -8.16 8.22
N THR A 12 -5.49 -9.40 8.00
CA THR A 12 -5.28 -10.38 9.08
C THR A 12 -4.02 -10.08 9.89
N TYR A 13 -2.97 -9.55 9.25
CA TYR A 13 -1.71 -9.22 9.87
C TYR A 13 -1.81 -7.91 10.66
N ARG A 14 -2.36 -8.00 11.87
CA ARG A 14 -2.57 -6.87 12.81
C ARG A 14 -3.40 -5.70 12.23
N GLY A 15 -4.27 -5.95 11.26
CA GLY A 15 -5.04 -4.88 10.63
C GLY A 15 -4.17 -3.88 9.86
N ARG A 16 -2.98 -4.29 9.41
CA ARG A 16 -2.01 -3.44 8.73
C ARG A 16 -2.58 -2.78 7.48
N TYR A 17 -3.49 -3.44 6.78
CA TYR A 17 -4.17 -2.86 5.63
C TYR A 17 -4.89 -1.55 5.96
N ALA A 18 -5.62 -1.50 7.09
CA ALA A 18 -6.34 -0.30 7.50
C ALA A 18 -5.39 0.86 7.83
N ALA A 19 -4.30 0.57 8.56
CA ALA A 19 -3.28 1.56 8.90
C ALA A 19 -2.53 2.09 7.66
N LEU A 20 -2.24 1.21 6.69
CA LEU A 20 -1.64 1.62 5.42
C LEU A 20 -2.60 2.47 4.60
N LYS A 21 -3.86 2.05 4.49
CA LYS A 21 -4.88 2.79 3.77
C LYS A 21 -5.07 4.18 4.35
N ASP A 22 -5.15 4.28 5.67
CA ASP A 22 -5.27 5.54 6.42
C ASP A 22 -4.10 6.49 6.10
N ALA A 23 -2.86 6.01 6.26
CA ALA A 23 -1.64 6.78 5.96
C ALA A 23 -1.55 7.24 4.50
N VAL A 24 -2.00 6.41 3.55
CA VAL A 24 -2.09 6.81 2.14
C VAL A 24 -3.18 7.85 1.95
N THR A 25 -4.38 7.64 2.49
CA THR A 25 -5.52 8.56 2.30
C THR A 25 -5.36 9.90 3.02
N GLU A 26 -4.43 9.99 3.97
CA GLU A 26 -4.03 11.26 4.59
C GLU A 26 -3.33 12.19 3.60
N THR A 27 -2.62 11.62 2.62
CA THR A 27 -1.81 12.38 1.64
C THR A 27 -2.37 12.33 0.23
N GLU A 28 -2.99 11.20 -0.15
CA GLU A 28 -3.49 10.92 -1.49
C GLU A 28 -5.02 10.75 -1.46
N PRO A 29 -5.76 11.25 -2.46
CA PRO A 29 -7.23 11.16 -2.45
C PRO A 29 -7.75 9.74 -2.71
N THR A 30 -6.93 8.84 -3.26
CA THR A 30 -7.34 7.47 -3.60
C THR A 30 -6.30 6.45 -3.18
N PHE A 31 -6.78 5.28 -2.73
CA PHE A 31 -5.93 4.15 -2.41
C PHE A 31 -5.90 3.18 -3.61
N ARG A 32 -4.71 3.01 -4.21
CA ARG A 32 -4.52 2.08 -5.33
C ARG A 32 -4.21 0.67 -4.80
N ASP A 33 -5.19 -0.22 -4.83
CA ASP A 33 -5.04 -1.60 -4.39
C ASP A 33 -4.23 -2.48 -5.36
N ASP A 34 -4.18 -2.16 -6.65
CA ASP A 34 -3.31 -2.86 -7.62
C ASP A 34 -1.84 -2.87 -7.21
N LEU A 35 -1.37 -1.83 -6.50
CA LEU A 35 0.02 -1.74 -6.01
C LEU A 35 0.34 -2.80 -4.96
N LEU A 36 -0.65 -3.32 -4.24
CA LEU A 36 -0.44 -4.44 -3.32
C LEU A 36 0.02 -5.70 -4.04
N GLY A 37 -0.36 -5.86 -5.31
CA GLY A 37 0.11 -6.95 -6.17
C GLY A 37 1.49 -6.70 -6.77
N ALA A 38 1.86 -5.43 -6.95
CA ALA A 38 3.15 -5.01 -7.50
C ALA A 38 4.28 -5.00 -6.46
N ILE A 39 3.97 -4.69 -5.19
CA ILE A 39 4.95 -4.62 -4.10
C ILE A 39 5.20 -6.02 -3.52
N SER A 40 6.45 -6.29 -3.17
CA SER A 40 6.83 -7.57 -2.55
C SER A 40 6.12 -7.80 -1.20
N PRO A 41 5.69 -9.03 -0.89
CA PRO A 41 5.04 -9.38 0.38
C PRO A 41 5.89 -9.05 1.60
N ILE A 42 7.19 -9.33 1.49
CA ILE A 42 8.16 -9.04 2.54
C ILE A 42 8.13 -7.54 2.85
N GLU A 43 8.32 -6.70 1.83
CA GLU A 43 8.27 -5.24 1.96
C GLU A 43 6.95 -4.77 2.58
N LEU A 44 5.80 -5.27 2.12
CA LEU A 44 4.50 -4.89 2.68
C LEU A 44 4.37 -5.20 4.18
N LEU A 45 4.98 -6.30 4.64
CA LEU A 45 4.88 -6.75 6.03
C LEU A 45 5.97 -6.18 6.94
N THR A 46 7.17 -5.93 6.42
CA THR A 46 8.33 -5.46 7.20
C THR A 46 8.50 -3.95 7.16
N THR A 47 8.11 -3.28 6.08
CA THR A 47 8.34 -1.85 5.90
C THR A 47 7.29 -1.02 6.63
N PRO A 48 7.66 0.01 7.41
CA PRO A 48 6.70 0.81 8.17
C PRO A 48 5.66 1.49 7.26
N VAL A 49 4.43 1.65 7.76
CA VAL A 49 3.28 2.13 6.97
C VAL A 49 3.51 3.51 6.36
N ASN A 50 4.19 4.41 7.07
CA ASN A 50 4.51 5.76 6.58
C ASN A 50 5.46 5.73 5.36
N VAL A 51 6.41 4.78 5.34
CA VAL A 51 7.36 4.61 4.22
C VAL A 51 6.68 3.91 3.05
N LEU A 52 5.79 2.95 3.34
CA LEU A 52 4.96 2.35 2.30
C LEU A 52 4.06 3.39 1.65
N ALA A 53 3.40 4.24 2.43
CA ALA A 53 2.51 5.28 1.92
C ALA A 53 3.19 6.23 0.92
N ASP A 54 4.47 6.56 1.15
CA ASP A 54 5.25 7.38 0.19
C ASP A 54 5.36 6.75 -1.21
N ARG A 55 5.31 5.41 -1.32
CA ARG A 55 5.28 4.74 -2.63
C ARG A 55 3.99 4.96 -3.40
N TRP A 56 2.86 5.17 -2.71
CA TRP A 56 1.60 5.53 -3.36
C TRP A 56 1.67 6.94 -3.96
N ARG A 57 2.49 7.83 -3.41
CA ARG A 57 2.76 9.16 -3.97
C ARG A 57 3.73 9.10 -5.15
N SER A 58 4.85 8.40 -5.01
CA SER A 58 5.87 8.33 -6.08
C SER A 58 5.28 7.81 -7.39
N THR A 59 4.42 6.80 -7.34
CA THR A 59 3.77 6.25 -8.54
C THR A 59 2.63 7.12 -9.09
N ASP A 60 2.24 8.22 -8.44
CA ASP A 60 1.35 9.25 -9.03
C ASP A 60 2.16 10.23 -9.89
N ALA A 61 3.36 10.60 -9.42
CA ALA A 61 4.24 11.53 -10.11
C ALA A 61 4.75 11.01 -11.47
N GLU A 62 4.86 9.68 -11.65
CA GLU A 62 5.41 9.09 -12.88
C GLU A 62 4.38 8.95 -14.01
N VAL A 63 3.09 9.22 -13.75
CA VAL A 63 2.00 9.13 -14.74
C VAL A 63 1.63 10.51 -15.32
N GLY A 64 2.40 11.54 -14.97
CA GLY A 64 2.22 12.92 -15.43
C GLY A 64 3.36 13.51 -16.27
N SER A 65 4.31 12.70 -16.75
CA SER A 65 5.42 13.15 -17.62
C SER A 65 5.39 12.51 -19.01
#